data_AF-A0A4P7JD36-F1
#
_entry.id   AF-A0A4P7JD36-F1
#
_cell.length_a   1.000
_cell.length_b   1.000
_cell.length_c   1.000
_cell.angle_alpha   90.00
_cell.angle_beta   90.00
_cell.angle_gamma   90.00
#
_symmetry.space_group_name_H-M   'P 1'
#
loop_
_entity.id
_entity.type
_entity.pdbx_description
1 polymer ?
#
loop_
_entity_poly.entity_id
_entity_poly.type
_entity_poly.pdbx_seq_one_letter_code
_entity_poly.pdbx_strand_id
1 'polypeptide(L)'
;MDDEVIGVIEPKPIRRYFATGTLGLLGMILLYVAATTPPTDLGWLAFLIVVGISTFFLSWRLWQASGVTLELTRTELREAGGQVLCRIGNVVSVDRGFFAFKPSNGFVIRLREPDLMVYAPGLWWRFRRRIMVGGVTSGAQAKSVADLITMLLVERDHDA
;
A
#
# COMPACT_ATOMS: atom_id res chain seq x y z
N MET A 1 23.57 9.35 -12.90
CA MET A 1 22.90 8.24 -13.63
C MET A 1 22.15 7.31 -12.68
N ASP A 2 22.25 7.47 -11.35
CA ASP A 2 21.66 6.54 -10.36
C ASP A 2 20.15 6.70 -10.08
N ASP A 3 19.53 7.73 -10.66
CA ASP A 3 18.10 8.03 -10.49
C ASP A 3 17.23 7.49 -11.63
N GLU A 4 17.82 6.68 -12.51
CA GLU A 4 17.10 6.01 -13.59
C GLU A 4 16.11 4.99 -13.01
N VAL A 5 14.84 5.15 -13.39
CA VAL A 5 13.76 4.25 -12.97
C VAL A 5 13.82 2.98 -13.80
N ILE A 6 14.22 1.89 -13.18
CA ILE A 6 14.40 0.57 -13.80
C ILE A 6 13.14 -0.31 -13.67
N GLY A 7 12.21 0.05 -12.80
CA GLY A 7 10.96 -0.70 -12.61
C GLY A 7 9.86 0.18 -12.02
N VAL A 8 8.62 -0.05 -12.44
CA VAL A 8 7.46 0.71 -11.99
C VAL A 8 6.33 -0.25 -11.61
N ILE A 9 5.70 0.03 -10.46
CA ILE A 9 4.48 -0.66 -10.01
C ILE A 9 3.36 0.35 -9.93
N GLU A 10 2.41 0.22 -10.84
CA GLU A 10 1.21 1.04 -10.87
C GLU A 10 0.07 0.38 -10.07
N PRO A 11 -0.69 1.17 -9.30
CA PRO A 11 -1.91 0.69 -8.67
C PRO A 11 -2.97 0.36 -9.71
N LYS A 12 -3.59 -0.82 -9.62
CA LYS A 12 -4.72 -1.19 -10.47
C LYS A 12 -5.98 -0.43 -10.06
N PRO A 13 -6.58 0.38 -10.95
CA PRO A 13 -7.73 1.22 -10.61
C PRO A 13 -8.94 0.41 -10.16
N ILE A 14 -9.19 -0.75 -10.78
CA ILE A 14 -10.38 -1.56 -10.49
C ILE A 14 -10.47 -2.01 -9.03
N ARG A 15 -9.35 -2.45 -8.43
CA ARG A 15 -9.32 -2.90 -7.03
C ARG A 15 -9.51 -1.74 -6.06
N ARG A 16 -9.02 -0.56 -6.43
CA ARG A 16 -9.22 0.66 -5.65
C ARG A 16 -10.69 1.03 -5.60
N TYR A 17 -11.35 1.06 -6.77
CA TYR A 17 -12.78 1.36 -6.87
C TYR A 17 -13.66 0.40 -6.07
N PHE A 18 -13.40 -0.91 -6.09
CA PHE A 18 -14.18 -1.86 -5.29
C PHE A 18 -14.00 -1.65 -3.78
N ALA A 19 -12.76 -1.48 -3.32
CA ALA A 19 -12.47 -1.32 -1.89
C ALA A 19 -13.01 0.01 -1.34
N THR A 20 -12.76 1.12 -2.03
CA THR A 20 -13.21 2.45 -1.59
C THR A 20 -14.70 2.65 -1.87
N GLY A 21 -15.20 2.15 -3.00
CA GLY A 21 -16.61 2.25 -3.38
C GLY A 21 -17.53 1.55 -2.38
N THR A 22 -17.18 0.34 -1.94
CA THR A 22 -17.97 -0.39 -0.94
C THR A 22 -18.01 0.34 0.41
N LEU A 23 -16.86 0.83 0.87
CA LEU A 23 -16.76 1.55 2.14
C LEU A 23 -17.45 2.93 2.08
N GLY A 24 -17.34 3.62 0.95
CA GLY A 24 -18.00 4.90 0.71
C GLY A 24 -19.52 4.75 0.61
N LEU A 25 -20.00 3.70 -0.07
CA LEU A 25 -21.42 3.36 -0.15
C LEU A 25 -22.00 3.05 1.23
N LEU A 26 -21.27 2.28 2.05
CA LEU A 26 -21.68 2.00 3.43
C LEU A 26 -21.82 3.30 4.25
N GLY A 27 -20.82 4.18 4.20
CA GLY A 27 -20.89 5.48 4.89
C GLY A 27 -22.06 6.33 4.40
N MET A 28 -22.33 6.32 3.09
CA MET A 28 -23.47 7.02 2.49
C MET A 28 -24.82 6.46 2.96
N ILE A 29 -24.96 5.13 3.03
CA ILE A 29 -26.17 4.48 3.55
C ILE A 29 -26.39 4.85 5.02
N LEU A 30 -25.35 4.85 5.85
CA LEU A 30 -25.48 5.22 7.26
C LEU A 30 -25.95 6.67 7.45
N LEU A 31 -25.39 7.59 6.66
CA LEU A 31 -25.82 9.00 6.66
C LEU A 31 -27.24 9.16 6.12
N TYR A 32 -27.61 8.39 5.09
CA TYR A 32 -28.96 8.38 4.54
C TYR A 32 -29.99 7.88 5.56
N VAL A 33 -29.68 6.80 6.29
CA VAL A 33 -30.53 6.26 7.37
C VAL A 33 -30.69 7.29 8.49
N ALA A 34 -29.59 7.95 8.88
CA ALA A 34 -29.65 9.02 9.88
C ALA A 34 -30.54 10.19 9.45
N ALA A 35 -30.58 10.50 8.15
CA ALA A 35 -31.38 11.61 7.60
C ALA A 35 -32.86 11.25 7.37
N THR A 36 -33.16 10.02 6.93
CA THR A 36 -34.52 9.60 6.52
C THR A 36 -35.29 8.87 7.61
N THR A 37 -34.59 8.17 8.49
CA THR A 37 -35.15 7.45 9.63
C THR A 37 -34.36 7.79 10.90
N PRO A 38 -34.39 9.06 11.35
CA PRO A 38 -33.62 9.48 12.51
C PRO A 38 -34.08 8.71 13.75
N PRO A 39 -33.16 8.10 14.51
CA PRO A 39 -33.48 7.51 15.81
C PRO A 39 -34.07 8.58 16.73
N THR A 40 -35.07 8.20 17.53
CA THR A 40 -35.65 9.08 18.56
C THR A 40 -34.66 9.39 19.69
N ASP A 41 -33.69 8.52 19.90
CA ASP A 41 -32.57 8.74 20.83
C ASP A 41 -31.45 9.53 20.15
N LEU A 42 -31.15 10.72 20.69
CA LEU A 42 -30.09 11.60 20.20
C LEU A 42 -28.71 10.93 20.21
N GLY A 43 -28.44 10.02 21.15
CA GLY A 43 -27.17 9.30 21.24
C GLY A 43 -26.96 8.37 20.06
N TRP A 44 -28.00 7.66 19.65
CA TRP A 44 -27.96 6.78 18.47
C TRP A 44 -27.86 7.56 17.16
N LEU A 45 -28.55 8.71 17.06
CA LEU A 45 -28.41 9.61 15.92
C LEU A 45 -26.96 10.12 15.78
N ALA A 46 -26.38 10.61 16.87
CA ALA A 46 -24.99 11.09 16.89
C ALA A 46 -24.01 9.96 16.52
N PHE A 47 -24.22 8.75 17.04
CA PHE A 47 -23.41 7.57 16.70
C PHE A 47 -23.44 7.26 15.20
N LEU A 48 -24.64 7.20 14.59
CA LEU A 48 -24.78 6.93 13.15
C LEU A 48 -24.08 7.97 12.29
N ILE A 49 -24.21 9.26 12.64
CA ILE A 49 -23.55 10.36 11.93
C ILE A 49 -22.04 10.24 12.03
N VAL A 50 -21.50 10.05 13.25
CA VAL A 50 -20.05 9.92 13.47
C VAL A 50 -19.49 8.73 12.71
N VAL A 51 -20.16 7.57 12.76
CA VAL A 51 -19.70 6.36 12.06
C VAL A 51 -19.81 6.52 10.54
N GLY A 52 -20.89 7.12 10.04
CA GLY A 52 -21.10 7.39 8.62
C GLY A 52 -20.05 8.35 8.04
N ILE A 53 -19.79 9.47 8.72
CA ILE A 53 -18.72 10.41 8.35
C ILE A 53 -17.35 9.72 8.42
N SER A 54 -17.08 8.97 9.49
CA SER A 54 -15.78 8.30 9.68
C SER A 54 -15.51 7.27 8.59
N THR A 55 -16.48 6.43 8.26
CA THR A 55 -16.35 5.42 7.20
C THR A 55 -16.17 6.04 5.81
N PHE A 56 -16.92 7.10 5.51
CA PHE A 56 -16.74 7.87 4.27
C PHE A 56 -15.35 8.51 4.20
N PHE A 57 -14.90 9.13 5.30
CA PHE A 57 -13.57 9.71 5.40
C PHE A 57 -12.45 8.66 5.24
N LEU A 58 -12.61 7.48 5.84
CA LEU A 58 -11.69 6.36 5.65
C LEU A 58 -11.63 5.89 4.19
N SER A 59 -12.78 5.83 3.51
CA SER A 59 -12.83 5.51 2.08
C SER A 59 -12.02 6.52 1.25
N TRP A 60 -12.19 7.81 1.52
CA TRP A 60 -11.44 8.87 0.86
C TRP A 60 -9.93 8.79 1.13
N ARG A 61 -9.54 8.59 2.40
CA ARG A 61 -8.14 8.38 2.80
C ARG A 61 -7.51 7.17 2.09
N LEU A 62 -8.25 6.06 2.02
CA LEU A 62 -7.81 4.85 1.31
C LEU A 62 -7.66 5.10 -0.20
N TRP A 63 -8.56 5.89 -0.80
CA TRP A 63 -8.47 6.26 -2.21
C TRP A 63 -7.20 7.05 -2.51
N GLN A 64 -6.88 8.06 -1.69
CA GLN A 64 -5.68 8.88 -1.89
C GLN A 64 -4.40 8.06 -1.72
N ALA A 65 -4.27 7.29 -0.65
CA ALA A 65 -3.05 6.53 -0.36
C ALA A 65 -2.80 5.37 -1.34
N SER A 66 -3.88 4.75 -1.86
CA SER A 66 -3.75 3.62 -2.80
C SER A 66 -3.40 4.04 -4.24
N GLY A 67 -3.36 5.35 -4.53
CA GLY A 67 -3.14 5.88 -5.88
C GLY A 67 -1.69 6.16 -6.25
N VAL A 68 -0.75 5.84 -5.37
CA VAL A 68 0.65 6.20 -5.54
C VAL A 68 1.39 5.11 -6.30
N THR A 69 2.15 5.52 -7.32
CA THR A 69 3.02 4.63 -8.11
C THR A 69 4.31 4.36 -7.35
N LEU A 70 4.80 3.13 -7.36
CA LEU A 70 6.10 2.79 -6.80
C LEU A 70 7.13 2.71 -7.92
N GLU A 71 8.26 3.37 -7.71
CA GLU A 71 9.39 3.45 -8.63
C GLU A 71 10.60 2.76 -7.99
N LEU A 72 11.17 1.81 -8.72
CA LEU A 72 12.44 1.18 -8.40
C LEU A 72 13.54 1.88 -9.19
N THR A 73 14.53 2.39 -8.46
CA THR A 73 15.82 2.83 -9.01
C THR A 73 16.91 1.83 -8.62
N ARG A 74 18.14 2.02 -9.10
CA ARG A 74 19.29 1.19 -8.70
C ARG A 74 19.62 1.33 -7.21
N THR A 75 19.30 2.47 -6.60
CA THR A 75 19.71 2.80 -5.22
C THR A 75 18.59 2.64 -4.21
N GLU A 76 17.35 2.86 -4.62
CA GLU A 76 16.18 2.86 -3.72
C GLU A 76 14.87 2.46 -4.41
N LEU A 77 13.96 1.91 -3.61
CA LEU A 77 12.55 1.77 -3.94
C LEU A 77 11.80 2.95 -3.29
N ARG A 78 11.04 3.73 -4.07
CA ARG A 78 10.35 4.94 -3.60
C ARG A 78 8.95 5.08 -4.19
N GLU A 79 8.15 5.93 -3.57
CA GLU A 79 6.90 6.42 -4.12
C GLU A 79 7.15 7.57 -5.11
N ALA A 80 6.42 7.59 -6.22
CA ALA A 80 6.45 8.68 -7.19
C ALA A 80 6.04 10.00 -6.52
N GLY A 81 6.98 10.95 -6.44
CA GLY A 81 6.76 12.26 -5.80
C GLY A 81 6.59 12.21 -4.27
N GLY A 82 6.94 11.09 -3.65
CA GLY A 82 6.66 10.83 -2.24
C GLY A 82 7.89 10.37 -1.46
N GLN A 83 7.67 9.40 -0.58
CA GLN A 83 8.65 8.90 0.36
C GLN A 83 9.41 7.68 -0.17
N VAL A 84 10.65 7.51 0.31
CA VAL A 84 11.47 6.33 0.03
C VAL A 84 10.98 5.15 0.88
N LEU A 85 10.66 4.02 0.25
CA LEU A 85 10.28 2.78 0.93
C LEU A 85 11.49 2.14 1.60
N CYS A 86 12.57 1.96 0.84
CA CYS A 86 13.84 1.45 1.34
C CYS A 86 14.96 1.67 0.33
N ARG A 87 16.19 1.81 0.84
CA ARG A 87 17.41 1.75 0.04
C ARG A 87 17.79 0.31 -0.27
N ILE A 88 18.21 0.03 -1.49
CA ILE A 88 18.66 -1.29 -1.95
C ILE A 88 19.85 -1.79 -1.12
N GLY A 89 20.74 -0.90 -0.68
CA GLY A 89 21.84 -1.24 0.24
C GLY A 89 21.39 -1.81 1.59
N ASN A 90 20.19 -1.45 2.08
CA ASN A 90 19.62 -1.97 3.32
C ASN A 90 18.79 -3.25 3.10
N VAL A 91 18.59 -3.69 1.87
CA VAL A 91 17.81 -4.89 1.57
C VAL A 91 18.67 -6.15 1.77
N VAL A 92 18.15 -7.08 2.56
CA VAL A 92 18.76 -8.39 2.83
C VAL A 92 18.23 -9.44 1.87
N SER A 93 16.90 -9.48 1.70
CA SER A 93 16.27 -10.43 0.81
C SER A 93 14.90 -9.96 0.35
N VAL A 94 14.48 -10.46 -0.81
CA VAL A 94 13.13 -10.29 -1.34
C VAL A 94 12.48 -11.66 -1.45
N ASP A 95 11.26 -11.77 -0.96
CA ASP A 95 10.47 -12.98 -0.97
C ASP A 95 9.18 -12.78 -1.77
N ARG A 96 9.05 -13.58 -2.83
CA ARG A 96 7.87 -13.66 -3.70
C ARG A 96 7.23 -15.06 -3.71
N GLY A 97 7.65 -15.94 -2.80
CA GLY A 97 7.20 -17.33 -2.74
C GLY A 97 5.71 -17.46 -2.40
N PHE A 98 5.10 -18.57 -2.83
CA PHE A 98 3.70 -18.90 -2.54
C PHE A 98 3.44 -19.13 -1.03
N PHE A 99 4.49 -19.52 -0.28
CA PHE A 99 4.45 -19.79 1.16
C PHE A 99 4.91 -18.60 2.03
N ALA A 100 5.28 -17.48 1.41
CA ALA A 100 5.54 -16.25 2.15
C ALA A 100 4.21 -15.59 2.50
N PHE A 101 4.04 -15.13 3.74
CA PHE A 101 2.94 -14.26 4.15
C PHE A 101 3.00 -12.94 3.35
N LYS A 102 2.50 -12.96 2.10
CA LYS A 102 2.50 -11.84 1.19
C LYS A 102 1.08 -11.31 0.99
N PRO A 103 0.89 -9.98 0.94
CA PRO A 103 -0.37 -9.40 0.50
C PRO A 103 -0.70 -9.86 -0.94
N SER A 104 -1.99 -9.93 -1.27
CA SER A 104 -2.44 -10.38 -2.59
C SER A 104 -1.71 -9.62 -3.70
N ASN A 105 -1.13 -10.34 -4.66
CA ASN A 105 -0.36 -9.78 -5.78
C ASN A 105 0.90 -8.97 -5.38
N GLY A 106 1.44 -9.22 -4.20
CA GLY A 106 2.61 -8.53 -3.66
C GLY A 106 3.87 -9.37 -3.49
N PHE A 107 4.86 -8.78 -2.82
CA PHE A 107 6.10 -9.39 -2.35
C PHE A 107 6.51 -8.78 -1.00
N VAL A 108 7.46 -9.43 -0.32
CA VAL A 108 7.98 -9.00 0.98
C VAL A 108 9.47 -8.71 0.85
N ILE A 109 9.92 -7.59 1.40
CA ILE A 109 11.33 -7.21 1.50
C ILE A 109 11.75 -7.33 2.97
N ARG A 110 12.88 -7.96 3.23
CA ARG A 110 13.55 -7.93 4.54
C ARG A 110 14.71 -6.94 4.50
N LEU A 111 14.77 -6.08 5.50
CA LEU A 111 15.82 -5.09 5.70
C LEU A 111 16.85 -5.57 6.73
N ARG A 112 18.08 -5.07 6.61
CA ARG A 112 19.19 -5.34 7.53
C ARG A 112 18.97 -4.56 8.82
N GLU A 113 18.76 -3.27 8.67
CA GLU A 113 18.49 -2.32 9.75
C GLU A 113 17.00 -1.96 9.81
N PRO A 114 16.44 -1.81 11.02
CA PRO A 114 15.06 -1.36 11.16
C PRO A 114 14.91 0.09 10.70
N ASP A 115 13.78 0.41 10.08
CA ASP A 115 13.44 1.76 9.66
C ASP A 115 12.07 2.19 10.22
N LEU A 116 11.70 3.46 10.05
CA LEU A 116 10.46 4.07 10.55
C LEU A 116 9.24 3.26 10.12
N MET A 117 8.29 3.07 11.04
CA MET A 117 7.04 2.38 10.72
C MET A 117 6.18 3.27 9.83
N VAL A 118 5.82 2.78 8.64
CA VAL A 118 4.95 3.51 7.72
C VAL A 118 3.85 2.59 7.20
N TYR A 119 2.65 3.15 7.07
CA TYR A 119 1.48 2.42 6.62
C TYR A 119 0.82 3.19 5.46
N ALA A 120 0.97 2.65 4.24
CA ALA A 120 0.29 3.13 3.04
C ALA A 120 -0.85 2.16 2.70
N PRO A 121 -2.08 2.44 3.19
CA PRO A 121 -3.16 1.45 3.16
C PRO A 121 -3.47 0.99 1.74
N GLY A 122 -3.48 -0.33 1.58
CA GLY A 122 -3.78 -1.00 0.31
C GLY A 122 -2.62 -1.09 -0.68
N LEU A 123 -1.48 -0.41 -0.45
CA LEU A 123 -0.34 -0.38 -1.37
C LEU A 123 0.90 -1.05 -0.77
N TRP A 124 1.32 -0.63 0.42
CA TRP A 124 2.42 -1.24 1.15
C TRP A 124 2.46 -0.81 2.61
N TRP A 125 3.23 -1.52 3.41
CA TRP A 125 3.49 -1.14 4.78
C TRP A 125 4.85 -1.63 5.22
N ARG A 126 5.44 -0.90 6.16
CA ARG A 126 6.74 -1.18 6.74
C ARG A 126 6.62 -1.32 8.23
N PHE A 127 7.07 -2.45 8.73
CA PHE A 127 7.11 -2.78 10.14
C PHE A 127 8.53 -3.23 10.52
N ARG A 128 9.29 -2.34 11.15
CA ARG A 128 10.69 -2.53 11.59
C ARG A 128 11.59 -2.93 10.41
N ARG A 129 11.91 -4.22 10.29
CA ARG A 129 12.81 -4.80 9.28
C ARG A 129 12.07 -5.46 8.12
N ARG A 130 10.75 -5.29 8.01
CA ARG A 130 9.94 -5.93 6.96
C ARG A 130 9.13 -4.88 6.24
N ILE A 131 9.18 -4.92 4.92
CA ILE A 131 8.29 -4.17 4.04
C ILE A 131 7.45 -5.18 3.28
N MET A 132 6.15 -4.95 3.22
CA MET A 132 5.24 -5.74 2.40
C MET A 132 4.62 -4.81 1.37
N VAL A 133 4.85 -5.09 0.10
CA VAL A 133 4.26 -4.35 -1.02
C VAL A 133 3.17 -5.22 -1.62
N GLY A 134 1.95 -4.73 -1.74
CA GLY A 134 0.84 -5.47 -2.34
C GLY A 134 -0.54 -4.91 -2.02
N GLY A 135 -1.59 -5.59 -2.50
CA GLY A 135 -2.99 -5.18 -2.33
C GLY A 135 -3.58 -4.66 -3.63
N VAL A 136 -3.41 -3.37 -3.92
CA VAL A 136 -3.88 -2.74 -5.16
C VAL A 136 -2.86 -2.78 -6.30
N THR A 137 -1.62 -3.20 -6.04
CA THR A 137 -0.56 -3.28 -7.05
C THR A 137 -0.87 -4.32 -8.14
N SER A 138 -0.30 -4.10 -9.33
CA SER A 138 -0.31 -5.11 -10.40
C SER A 138 0.61 -6.28 -10.04
N GLY A 139 0.06 -7.49 -9.94
CA GLY A 139 0.84 -8.68 -9.58
C GLY A 139 1.96 -9.04 -10.57
N ALA A 140 1.77 -8.72 -11.85
CA ALA A 140 2.82 -8.91 -12.87
C ALA A 140 3.98 -7.93 -12.64
N GLN A 141 3.69 -6.64 -12.47
CA GLN A 141 4.72 -5.61 -12.21
C GLN A 141 5.41 -5.84 -10.87
N ALA A 142 4.67 -6.20 -9.82
CA ALA A 142 5.22 -6.53 -8.51
C ALA A 142 6.19 -7.72 -8.59
N LYS A 143 5.89 -8.71 -9.43
CA LYS A 143 6.81 -9.85 -9.69
C LYS A 143 8.06 -9.38 -10.43
N SER A 144 7.90 -8.62 -11.52
CA SER A 144 9.03 -8.09 -12.29
C SER A 144 9.96 -7.24 -11.42
N VAL A 145 9.41 -6.35 -10.60
CA VAL A 145 10.19 -5.51 -9.68
C VAL A 145 10.88 -6.33 -8.60
N ALA A 146 10.23 -7.36 -8.05
CA ALA A 146 10.88 -8.26 -7.09
C ALA A 146 12.06 -9.04 -7.71
N ASP A 147 11.93 -9.49 -8.96
CA ASP A 147 13.00 -10.14 -9.71
C ASP A 147 14.16 -9.16 -9.98
N LEU A 148 13.86 -7.91 -10.36
CA LEU A 148 14.88 -6.86 -10.52
C LEU A 148 15.64 -6.56 -9.22
N ILE A 149 14.95 -6.43 -8.09
CA ILE A 149 15.63 -6.24 -6.79
C ILE A 149 16.53 -7.43 -6.49
N THR A 150 16.08 -8.66 -6.80
CA THR A 150 16.90 -9.85 -6.60
C THR A 150 18.18 -9.80 -7.44
N MET A 151 18.09 -9.36 -8.70
CA MET A 151 19.27 -9.16 -9.56
C MET A 151 20.23 -8.11 -8.98
N LEU A 152 19.72 -6.98 -8.53
CA LEU A 152 20.54 -5.93 -7.90
C LEU A 152 21.27 -6.41 -6.64
N LEU A 153 20.62 -7.28 -5.85
CA LEU A 153 21.26 -7.88 -4.67
C LEU A 153 22.40 -8.81 -5.06
N VAL A 154 22.24 -9.60 -6.12
CA VAL A 154 23.30 -10.50 -6.63
C VAL A 154 24.47 -9.71 -7.18
N GLU A 155 24.21 -8.64 -7.94
CA GLU A 155 25.25 -7.74 -8.48
C GLU A 155 26.06 -7.09 -7.35
N ARG A 156 25.37 -6.55 -6.33
CA ARG A 156 25.99 -6.00 -5.12
C ARG A 156 26.88 -7.01 -4.41
N ASP A 157 26.40 -8.24 -4.24
CA ASP A 157 27.14 -9.27 -3.50
C ASP A 157 28.35 -9.81 -4.29
N HIS A 158 28.41 -9.58 -5.61
CA HIS A 158 29.57 -9.90 -6.45
C HIS A 158 30.64 -8.79 -6.44
N ASP A 159 30.23 -7.54 -6.26
CA ASP A 159 31.12 -6.36 -6.24
C ASP A 159 31.67 -6.03 -4.83
N ALA A 160 31.24 -6.75 -3.79
CA ALA A 160 31.61 -6.58 -2.38
C ALA A 160 32.68 -7.59 -1.93
#